data_AF-A0A937K736-F1
#
_entry.id   AF-A0A937K736-F1
#
_cell.length_a   1.000
_cell.length_b   1.000
_cell.length_c   1.000
_cell.angle_alpha   90.00
_cell.angle_beta   90.00
_cell.angle_gamma   90.00
#
_symmetry.space_group_name_H-M   'P 1'
#
loop_
_entity.id
_entity.type
_entity.pdbx_description
1 polymer ?
#
loop_
_entity_poly.entity_id
_entity_poly.type
_entity_poly.pdbx_seq_one_letter_code
_entity_poly.pdbx_strand_id
1 'polypeptide(L)' 'MSNSYEMKHEDVLRVELEVMRREHRDLDEAITALEAEGRADVLTIRRLKKQKLLLKDKIARIEDVLLPDIIA' A
#
# COMPACT_ATOMS: atom_id res chain seq x y z
N MET A 1 -8.95 -23.14 21.79
CA MET A 1 -10.00 -22.28 21.17
C MET A 1 -9.46 -20.98 20.56
N SER A 2 -8.14 -20.76 20.44
CA SER A 2 -7.59 -19.51 19.85
C SER A 2 -7.68 -19.40 18.32
N ASN A 3 -7.66 -20.51 17.60
CA ASN A 3 -7.44 -20.52 16.14
C ASN A 3 -8.52 -19.79 15.31
N SER A 4 -9.73 -19.63 15.85
CA SER A 4 -10.85 -19.04 15.11
C SER A 4 -10.86 -17.50 15.14
N TYR A 5 -10.16 -16.87 16.08
CA TYR A 5 -10.02 -15.41 16.14
C TYR A 5 -8.82 -14.92 15.31
N GLU A 6 -7.73 -15.70 15.27
CA GLU A 6 -6.56 -15.44 14.43
C GLU A 6 -6.91 -15.50 12.94
N MET A 7 -7.64 -16.53 12.50
CA MET A 7 -8.08 -16.64 11.10
C MET A 7 -8.95 -15.46 10.66
N LYS A 8 -9.85 -14.96 11.53
CA LYS A 8 -10.63 -13.74 11.24
C LYS A 8 -9.77 -12.48 11.16
N HIS A 9 -8.68 -12.41 11.92
CA HIS A 9 -7.77 -11.27 11.89
C HIS A 9 -6.93 -11.26 10.60
N GLU A 10 -6.45 -12.42 10.16
CA GLU A 10 -5.75 -12.57 8.88
C GLU A 10 -6.64 -12.20 7.69
N ASP A 11 -7.92 -12.60 7.71
CA ASP A 11 -8.89 -12.25 6.67
C ASP A 11 -9.08 -10.72 6.57
N VAL A 12 -9.17 -10.03 7.70
CA VAL A 12 -9.26 -8.56 7.73
C VAL A 12 -8.00 -7.93 7.16
N LEU A 13 -6.81 -8.39 7.58
CA LEU A 13 -5.53 -7.91 7.08
C LEU A 13 -5.36 -8.15 5.57
N ARG A 14 -5.87 -9.27 5.05
CA ARG A 14 -5.86 -9.56 3.60
C ARG A 14 -6.73 -8.57 2.82
N VAL A 15 -7.92 -8.25 3.32
CA VAL A 15 -8.80 -7.25 2.70
C VAL A 15 -8.14 -5.86 2.74
N GLU A 16 -7.60 -5.45 3.89
CA GLU A 16 -6.88 -4.18 4.01
C GLU A 16 -5.68 -4.11 3.07
N LEU A 17 -4.92 -5.20 2.94
CA LEU A 17 -3.79 -5.31 2.03
C LEU A 17 -4.21 -5.12 0.57
N GLU A 18 -5.31 -5.74 0.13
CA GLU A 18 -5.83 -5.55 -1.23
C GLU A 18 -6.27 -4.11 -1.48
N VAL A 19 -6.95 -3.48 -0.53
CA VAL A 19 -7.35 -2.06 -0.62
C VAL A 19 -6.11 -1.17 -0.72
N MET A 20 -5.12 -1.35 0.15
CA MET A 20 -3.88 -0.57 0.11
C MET A 20 -3.11 -0.78 -1.19
N ARG A 21 -3.04 -2.01 -1.72
CA ARG A 21 -2.38 -2.30 -3.01
C ARG A 21 -3.08 -1.61 -4.17
N ARG A 22 -4.42 -1.53 -4.13
CA ARG A 22 -5.21 -0.79 -5.13
C ARG A 22 -4.95 0.70 -5.02
N GLU A 23 -5.06 1.28 -3.83
CA GLU A 23 -4.76 2.70 -3.59
C GLU A 23 -3.34 3.08 -4.03
N HIS A 24 -2.37 2.19 -3.80
CA HIS A 24 -0.98 2.40 -4.23
C HIS A 24 -0.84 2.45 -5.75
N ARG A 25 -1.59 1.61 -6.46
CA ARG A 25 -1.62 1.61 -7.93
C ARG A 25 -2.31 2.88 -8.45
N ASP A 26 -3.45 3.25 -7.88
CA ASP A 26 -4.18 4.46 -8.26
C ASP A 26 -3.32 5.72 -8.04
N LEU A 27 -2.57 5.78 -6.94
CA LEU A 27 -1.59 6.85 -6.68
C LEU A 27 -0.47 6.89 -7.72
N ASP A 28 0.00 5.73 -8.19
CA ASP A 28 1.05 5.66 -9.19
C ASP A 28 0.58 6.13 -10.57
N GLU A 29 -0.63 5.73 -10.96
CA GLU A 29 -1.28 6.17 -12.18
C GLU A 29 -1.52 7.69 -12.14
N ALA A 30 -1.98 8.22 -11.00
CA ALA A 30 -2.17 9.66 -10.81
C ALA A 30 -0.85 10.44 -10.91
N ILE A 31 0.24 9.93 -10.30
CA ILE A 31 1.57 10.54 -10.42
C ILE A 31 2.03 10.54 -11.88
N THR A 32 1.87 9.41 -12.58
CA THR A 32 2.29 9.26 -13.97
C THR A 32 1.51 10.19 -14.89
N ALA A 33 0.20 10.31 -14.69
CA ALA A 33 -0.65 11.23 -15.46
C ALA A 33 -0.24 12.70 -15.23
N LEU A 34 0.00 13.09 -13.98
CA LEU A 34 0.46 14.44 -13.63
C LEU A 34 1.85 14.75 -14.21
N GLU A 35 2.77 13.79 -14.17
CA GLU A 35 4.09 13.94 -14.79
C GLU A 35 4.00 14.05 -16.32
N ALA A 36 3.09 13.31 -16.95
CA ALA A 36 2.86 13.35 -18.40
C ALA A 36 2.25 14.68 -18.87
N GLU A 37 1.41 15.33 -18.07
CA GLU A 37 0.84 16.66 -18.39
C GLU A 37 1.91 17.78 -18.40
N GLY A 38 3.09 17.56 -17.79
CA GLY A 38 4.23 18.47 -17.83
C GLY A 38 4.03 19.83 -17.15
N ARG A 39 2.84 20.08 -16.59
CA ARG A 39 2.47 21.31 -15.86
C ARG A 39 2.21 21.06 -14.37
N ALA A 40 2.35 19.82 -13.91
CA ALA A 40 2.10 19.48 -12.53
C ALA A 40 3.13 20.14 -11.60
N ASP A 41 2.64 20.69 -10.50
CA ASP A 41 3.47 21.28 -9.47
C ASP A 41 4.38 20.21 -8.84
N VAL A 42 5.69 20.47 -8.87
CA VAL A 42 6.73 19.61 -8.30
C VAL A 42 6.46 19.31 -6.82
N LEU A 43 5.88 20.25 -6.06
CA LEU A 43 5.50 20.01 -4.67
C LEU A 43 4.35 19.01 -4.56
N THR A 44 3.38 19.07 -5.46
CA THR A 44 2.26 18.12 -5.53
C THR A 44 2.76 16.72 -5.86
N ILE A 45 3.60 16.58 -6.89
CA ILE A 45 4.23 15.29 -7.24
C ILE A 45 5.04 14.73 -6.06
N ARG A 46 5.83 15.58 -5.38
CA ARG A 46 6.64 15.16 -4.23
C ARG A 46 5.77 14.68 -3.06
N ARG A 47 4.64 15.34 -2.80
CA ARG A 47 3.67 14.93 -1.78
C ARG A 47 3.04 13.58 -2.12
N LEU A 48 2.62 13.38 -3.36
CA LEU A 48 2.05 12.11 -3.83
C LEU A 48 3.06 10.97 -3.75
N LYS A 49 4.30 11.19 -4.18
CA LYS A 49 5.39 10.20 -4.04
C LYS A 49 5.66 9.83 -2.58
N LYS A 50 5.60 10.80 -1.66
CA LYS A 50 5.72 10.53 -0.22
C LYS A 50 4.54 9.71 0.30
N GLN A 51 3.31 9.99 -0.13
CA GLN A 51 2.13 9.19 0.22
C GLN A 51 2.25 7.76 -0.32
N LYS A 52 2.69 7.60 -1.57
CA LYS A 52 2.97 6.30 -2.19
C LYS A 52 4.00 5.50 -1.38
N LEU A 53 5.09 6.13 -0.95
CA LEU A 53 6.11 5.48 -0.12
C LEU A 53 5.55 5.01 1.22
N LEU A 54 4.79 5.87 1.92
CA LEU A 54 4.16 5.50 3.20
C LEU A 54 3.17 4.34 3.04
N LEU A 55 2.44 4.30 1.92
CA LEU A 55 1.51 3.22 1.64
C LEU A 55 2.24 1.91 1.34
N LYS A 56 3.35 1.97 0.59
CA LYS A 56 4.26 0.83 0.38
C LYS A 56 4.81 0.29 1.69
N ASP A 57 5.25 1.16 2.60
CA ASP A 57 5.79 0.74 3.90
C ASP A 57 4.72 0.07 4.77
N LYS A 58 3.46 0.54 4.70
CA LYS A 58 2.33 -0.11 5.38
C LYS A 58 2.00 -1.47 4.79
N ILE A 59 1.97 -1.56 3.46
CA ILE A 59 1.78 -2.82 2.73
C ILE A 59 2.81 -3.84 3.18
N ALA A 60 4.10 -3.47 3.18
CA ALA A 60 5.18 -4.36 3.60
C ALA A 60 4.99 -4.87 5.04
N ARG A 61 4.57 -4.00 5.98
CA ARG A 61 4.30 -4.42 7.36
C ARG A 61 3.14 -5.41 7.48
N ILE A 62 2.08 -5.23 6.70
CA ILE A 62 0.94 -6.17 6.70
C ILE A 62 1.36 -7.49 6.03
N GLU A 63 2.15 -7.42 4.97
CA GLU A 63 2.73 -8.59 4.30
C GLU A 63 3.66 -9.36 5.25
N ASP A 64 4.49 -8.71 6.05
CA ASP A 64 5.37 -9.36 7.03
C ASP A 64 4.57 -10.12 8.11
N VAL A 65 3.41 -9.59 8.51
CA VAL A 65 2.51 -10.26 9.47
C VAL A 65 1.80 -11.45 8.83
N LEU A 66 1.39 -11.34 7.56
CA LEU A 66 0.67 -12.40 6.84
C LEU A 66 1.59 -13.47 6.22
N LEU A 67 2.84 -13.12 5.92
CA LEU A 67 3.83 -13.93 5.19
C LEU A 67 5.20 -13.85 5.89
N PRO A 68 5.30 -14.29 7.16
CA PRO A 68 6.53 -14.15 7.95
C PRO A 68 7.76 -14.89 7.38
N ASP A 69 7.57 -15.83 6.45
CA ASP A 69 8.62 -16.71 5.92
C ASP A 69 9.38 -16.17 4.68
N ILE A 70 9.08 -14.97 4.18
CA ILE A 70 9.65 -14.48 2.90
C ILE A 70 10.82 -13.49 3.11
N ILE A 71 11.01 -12.96 4.33
CA ILE A 71 12.06 -11.97 4.65
C ILE A 71 12.98 -12.47 5.80
N ALA A 72 13.51 -13.70 5.67
CA ALA A 72 14.56 -14.26 6.54
C ALA A 72 15.83 -14.58 5.74
#